data_AF-A0A3N1CRN7-F1
#
_entry.id   AF-A0A3N1CRN7-F1
#
_cell.length_a   1.000
_cell.length_b   1.000
_cell.length_c   1.000
_cell.angle_alpha   90.00
_cell.angle_beta   90.00
_cell.angle_gamma   90.00
#
_symmetry.space_group_name_H-M   'P 1'
#
loop_
_entity.id
_entity.type
_entity.pdbx_description
1 polymer ?
#
loop_
_entity_poly.entity_id
_entity_poly.type
_entity_poly.pdbx_seq_one_letter_code
_entity_poly.pdbx_strand_id
1 'polypeptide(L)'
;MRPIDSETATLAEVRSAIDQVDAELAALLERRAALAAEVQRIKPVGGHRGRDAAREAAIVEAMLPLAPSFSREHLARIMNAVIEAGLDASGV
;
A
#
# COMPACT_ATOMS: atom_id res chain seq x y z
N MET A 1 -0.44 6.97 -17.44
CA MET A 1 0.14 5.81 -18.14
C MET A 1 -0.53 5.63 -19.50
N ARG A 2 0.23 5.40 -20.57
CA ARG A 2 -0.33 5.06 -21.90
C ARG A 2 -0.90 3.62 -21.84
N PRO A 3 -2.04 3.32 -22.47
CA PRO A 3 -2.55 1.95 -22.54
C PRO A 3 -1.55 1.04 -23.27
N ILE A 4 -1.25 -0.12 -22.67
CA ILE A 4 -0.51 -1.19 -23.34
C ILE A 4 -1.53 -2.11 -24.01
N ASP A 5 -1.34 -2.34 -25.31
CA ASP A 5 -2.09 -3.33 -26.07
C ASP A 5 -1.42 -4.70 -25.93
N SER A 6 -2.10 -5.62 -25.24
CA SER A 6 -1.58 -6.96 -24.96
C SER A 6 -1.38 -7.83 -26.20
N GLU A 7 -2.00 -7.49 -27.34
CA GLU A 7 -1.82 -8.26 -28.59
C GLU A 7 -0.53 -7.91 -29.32
N THR A 8 0.03 -6.72 -29.07
CA THR A 8 1.18 -6.18 -29.80
C THR A 8 2.37 -5.83 -28.93
N ALA A 9 2.19 -5.77 -27.60
CA ALA A 9 3.24 -5.41 -26.66
C ALA A 9 4.31 -6.50 -26.52
N THR A 10 5.54 -6.04 -26.41
CA THR A 10 6.68 -6.86 -26.02
C THR A 10 6.76 -7.00 -24.49
N LEU A 11 7.40 -8.07 -24.03
CA LEU A 11 7.69 -8.27 -22.60
C LEU A 11 8.46 -7.10 -21.98
N ALA A 12 9.36 -6.48 -22.74
CA ALA A 12 10.16 -5.35 -22.27
C ALA A 12 9.28 -4.11 -22.02
N GLU A 13 8.31 -3.85 -22.90
CA GLU A 13 7.37 -2.73 -22.74
C GLU A 13 6.47 -2.92 -21.52
N VAL A 14 5.95 -4.14 -21.31
CA VAL A 14 5.13 -4.45 -20.14
C VAL A 14 5.92 -4.28 -18.84
N ARG A 15 7.18 -4.75 -18.80
CA ARG A 15 8.05 -4.57 -17.63
C ARG A 15 8.36 -3.11 -17.36
N SER A 16 8.65 -2.32 -18.39
CA SER A 16 8.87 -0.87 -18.25
C SER A 16 7.64 -0.16 -17.66
N ALA A 17 6.43 -0.58 -18.03
CA ALA A 17 5.22 -0.05 -17.40
C ALA A 17 5.06 -0.47 -15.93
N ILE A 18 5.44 -1.70 -15.58
CA ILE A 18 5.50 -2.13 -14.16
C ILE A 18 6.50 -1.27 -13.40
N ASP A 19 7.71 -1.04 -13.93
CA ASP A 19 8.72 -0.21 -13.29
C ASP A 19 8.22 1.22 -13.01
N GLN A 20 7.41 1.79 -13.91
CA GLN A 20 6.77 3.09 -13.70
C GLN A 20 5.75 3.06 -12.56
N VAL A 21 4.88 2.03 -12.53
CA VAL A 21 3.92 1.85 -11.43
C VAL A 21 4.64 1.65 -10.10
N ASP A 22 5.74 0.88 -10.09
CA ASP A 22 6.52 0.62 -8.88
C ASP A 22 7.20 1.88 -8.37
N ALA A 23 7.66 2.78 -9.25
CA ALA A 23 8.18 4.08 -8.87
C ALA A 23 7.08 4.97 -8.22
N GLU A 24 5.87 4.98 -8.79
CA GLU A 24 4.73 5.68 -8.21
C GLU A 24 4.32 5.06 -6.86
N LEU A 25 4.31 3.73 -6.76
CA LEU A 25 4.01 2.99 -5.55
C LEU A 25 5.03 3.30 -4.44
N ALA A 26 6.33 3.37 -4.76
CA ALA A 26 7.37 3.73 -3.79
C ALA A 26 7.13 5.12 -3.19
N ALA A 27 6.79 6.11 -4.02
CA ALA A 27 6.48 7.47 -3.55
C ALA A 27 5.21 7.49 -2.66
N LEU A 28 4.19 6.70 -3.00
CA LEU A 28 2.99 6.56 -2.18
C LEU A 28 3.26 5.89 -0.83
N LEU A 29 4.11 4.86 -0.81
CA LEU A 29 4.53 4.17 0.41
C LEU A 29 5.27 5.11 1.35
N GLU A 30 6.22 5.90 0.85
CA GLU A 30 6.95 6.91 1.62
C GLU A 30 5.97 7.93 2.24
N ARG A 31 5.08 8.49 1.42
CA ARG A 31 4.06 9.43 1.91
C ARG A 31 3.16 8.80 2.98
N ARG A 32 2.78 7.54 2.79
CA ARG A 32 1.92 6.81 3.75
C ARG A 32 2.66 6.55 5.06
N ALA A 33 3.93 6.17 5.01
CA ALA A 33 4.76 5.96 6.20
C ALA A 33 4.95 7.26 6.99
N ALA A 34 5.21 8.39 6.31
CA ALA A 34 5.29 9.70 6.96
C ALA A 34 3.99 10.09 7.68
N LEU A 35 2.83 9.84 7.06
CA LEU A 35 1.53 10.06 7.71
C LEU A 35 1.28 9.11 8.88
N ALA A 36 1.70 7.84 8.76
CA ALA A 36 1.61 6.88 9.85
C ALA A 36 2.47 7.32 11.04
N ALA A 37 3.69 7.81 10.81
CA ALA A 37 4.56 8.35 11.86
C ALA A 37 3.90 9.51 12.60
N GLU A 38 3.21 10.41 11.89
CA GLU A 38 2.44 11.48 12.53
C GLU A 38 1.30 10.96 13.41
N VAL A 39 0.55 9.97 12.91
CA VAL A 39 -0.48 9.29 13.72
C VAL A 39 0.12 8.67 14.98
N GLN A 40 1.31 8.04 14.88
CA GLN A 40 1.97 7.43 16.03
C GLN A 40 2.39 8.47 17.08
N ARG A 41 2.85 9.66 16.67
CA ARG A 41 3.16 10.76 17.59
C ARG A 41 1.96 11.24 18.40
N ILE A 42 0.75 11.12 17.84
CA ILE A 42 -0.50 11.56 18.47
C ILE A 42 -1.08 10.46 19.37
N LYS A 43 -0.86 9.18 19.05
CA LYS A 43 -1.45 8.05 19.77
C LYS A 43 -0.94 7.95 21.22
N PRO A 44 -1.82 7.64 22.20
CA PRO A 44 -1.40 7.33 23.57
C PRO A 44 -0.54 6.07 23.66
N VAL A 45 -0.77 5.09 22.78
CA VAL A 45 0.03 3.87 22.64
C VAL A 45 0.44 3.76 21.18
N GLY A 46 1.75 3.91 20.94
CA GLY A 46 2.34 3.87 19.61
C GLY A 46 2.78 2.46 19.17
N GLY A 47 3.41 2.42 17.99
CA GLY A 47 4.04 1.23 17.41
C GLY A 47 3.07 0.07 17.19
N HIS A 48 3.63 -1.14 17.17
CA HIS A 48 2.88 -2.40 16.99
C HIS A 48 1.81 -2.64 18.06
N ARG A 49 1.99 -2.11 19.27
CA ARG A 49 1.02 -2.23 20.37
C ARG A 49 -0.21 -1.35 20.18
N GLY A 50 -0.10 -0.29 19.39
CA GLY A 50 -1.18 0.65 19.06
C GLY A 50 -1.99 0.27 17.81
N ARG A 51 -1.87 -0.97 17.33
CA ARG A 51 -2.62 -1.46 16.16
C ARG A 51 -4.10 -1.58 16.46
N ASP A 52 -4.89 -1.32 15.42
CA ASP A 52 -6.35 -1.28 15.50
C ASP A 52 -6.92 -2.11 14.35
N ALA A 53 -7.26 -3.36 14.65
CA ALA A 53 -7.75 -4.31 13.65
C ALA A 53 -9.03 -3.84 12.96
N ALA A 54 -9.90 -3.11 13.64
CA ALA A 54 -11.12 -2.58 13.05
C ALA A 54 -10.80 -1.47 12.05
N ARG A 55 -9.91 -0.54 12.43
CA ARG A 55 -9.44 0.52 11.52
C ARG A 55 -8.72 -0.05 10.30
N GLU A 56 -7.89 -1.07 10.49
CA GLU A 56 -7.14 -1.76 9.43
C GLU A 56 -8.08 -2.49 8.48
N ALA A 57 -9.10 -3.20 8.98
CA ALA A 57 -10.13 -3.82 8.15
C ALA A 57 -10.89 -2.78 7.32
N ALA A 58 -11.23 -1.62 7.91
CA ALA A 58 -11.91 -0.54 7.19
C ALA A 58 -11.08 0.04 6.03
N ILE A 59 -9.74 0.02 6.12
CA ILE A 59 -8.87 0.38 4.99
C ILE A 59 -9.09 -0.59 3.83
N VAL A 60 -9.10 -1.89 4.11
CA VAL A 60 -9.29 -2.94 3.11
C VAL A 60 -10.66 -2.82 2.44
N GLU A 61 -11.73 -2.61 3.21
CA GLU A 61 -13.08 -2.41 2.66
C GLU A 61 -13.13 -1.21 1.70
N ALA A 62 -12.45 -0.12 2.05
CA ALA A 62 -12.42 1.07 1.20
C ALA A 62 -11.63 0.85 -0.11
N MET A 63 -10.68 -0.08 -0.13
CA MET A 63 -9.87 -0.39 -1.31
C MET A 63 -10.55 -1.35 -2.29
N LEU A 64 -11.45 -2.23 -1.81
CA LEU A 64 -12.14 -3.22 -2.64
C LEU A 64 -12.77 -2.66 -3.94
N PRO A 65 -13.57 -1.58 -3.91
CA PRO A 65 -14.17 -1.05 -5.13
C PRO A 65 -13.14 -0.41 -6.09
N LEU A 66 -11.94 -0.07 -5.59
CA LEU A 66 -10.88 0.55 -6.37
C LEU A 66 -9.92 -0.48 -6.99
N ALA A 67 -9.89 -1.70 -6.44
CA ALA A 67 -8.96 -2.75 -6.81
C ALA A 67 -9.71 -4.06 -7.15
N PRO A 68 -10.59 -4.08 -8.17
CA PRO A 68 -11.53 -5.17 -8.43
C PRO A 68 -10.85 -6.51 -8.79
N SER A 69 -9.59 -6.49 -9.21
CA SER A 69 -8.79 -7.69 -9.47
C SER A 69 -8.34 -8.42 -8.20
N PHE A 70 -8.47 -7.79 -7.03
CA PHE A 70 -8.02 -8.37 -5.76
C PHE A 70 -9.21 -8.80 -4.90
N SER A 71 -9.04 -9.95 -4.22
CA SER A 71 -9.95 -10.33 -3.14
C SER A 71 -9.65 -9.51 -1.89
N ARG A 72 -10.61 -9.45 -0.98
CA ARG A 72 -10.44 -8.85 0.35
C ARG A 72 -9.21 -9.39 1.07
N GLU A 73 -8.99 -10.70 0.98
CA GLU A 73 -7.86 -11.37 1.63
C GLU A 73 -6.51 -10.95 1.04
N HIS A 74 -6.43 -10.81 -0.29
CA HIS A 74 -5.23 -10.29 -0.95
C HIS A 74 -4.90 -8.87 -0.49
N LEU A 75 -5.89 -7.98 -0.45
CA LEU A 75 -5.71 -6.61 0.01
C LEU A 75 -5.35 -6.55 1.50
N ALA A 76 -5.93 -7.41 2.33
CA ALA A 76 -5.59 -7.49 3.75
C ALA A 76 -4.12 -7.88 3.97
N ARG A 77 -3.60 -8.85 3.22
CA ARG A 77 -2.17 -9.22 3.29
C ARG A 77 -1.25 -8.08 2.87
N ILE A 78 -1.56 -7.43 1.75
CA ILE A 78 -0.78 -6.30 1.25
C ILE A 78 -0.78 -5.17 2.28
N MET A 79 -1.96 -4.78 2.77
CA MET A 79 -2.07 -3.66 3.71
C MET A 79 -1.46 -3.97 5.07
N ASN A 80 -1.52 -5.21 5.55
CA ASN A 80 -0.81 -5.63 6.74
C ASN A 80 0.71 -5.40 6.59
N ALA A 81 1.31 -5.85 5.49
CA ALA A 81 2.74 -5.64 5.22
C ALA A 81 3.09 -4.15 5.10
N VAL A 82 2.26 -3.36 4.42
CA VAL A 82 2.46 -1.91 4.27
C VAL A 82 2.30 -1.15 5.59
N ILE A 83 1.43 -1.62 6.50
CA ILE A 83 1.31 -1.07 7.86
C ILE A 83 2.55 -1.40 8.68
N GLU A 84 2.96 -2.68 8.71
CA GLU A 84 4.11 -3.15 9.49
C GLU A 84 5.40 -2.46 9.05
N ALA A 85 5.69 -2.44 7.75
CA ALA A 85 6.85 -1.75 7.20
C ALA A 85 6.85 -0.25 7.53
N GLY A 86 5.68 0.39 7.50
CA GLY A 86 5.54 1.80 7.86
C GLY A 86 5.80 2.07 9.36
N LEU A 87 5.39 1.16 10.24
CA LEU A 87 5.71 1.23 11.67
C LEU A 87 7.22 1.07 11.88
N ASP A 88 7.82 0.06 11.26
CA ASP A 88 9.25 -0.22 11.40
C ASP A 88 10.11 0.94 10.88
N ALA A 89 9.75 1.53 9.73
CA ALA A 89 10.44 2.69 9.16
C ALA A 89 10.32 3.95 10.03
N SER A 90 9.23 4.10 10.78
CA SER A 90 9.00 5.28 11.62
C SER A 90 9.80 5.29 12.92
N GLY A 91 10.39 4.15 13.32
CA GLY A 91 11.24 4.05 14.50
C GLY A 91 10.52 4.32 15.83
N VAL A 92 9.19 4.22 15.86
CA VAL A 92 8.30 4.47 17.02
C VAL A 92 7.49 3.25 17.42
#